data_AF-A0A7C1UZE9-F1
#
_entry.id   AF-A0A7C1UZE9-F1
#
_cell.length_a   1.000
_cell.length_b   1.000
_cell.length_c   1.000
_cell.angle_alpha   90.00
_cell.angle_beta   90.00
_cell.angle_gamma   90.00
#
_symmetry.space_group_name_H-M   'P 1'
#
loop_
_entity.id
_entity.type
_entity.pdbx_description
1 polymer ?
#
loop_
_entity_poly.entity_id
_entity_poly.type
_entity_poly.pdbx_seq_one_letter_code
_entity_poly.pdbx_strand_id
1 'polypeptide(L)' 'MAKKKKKKKSREPEIDIKQKFENVKVLVDTERPKEAIAYIYLVYDDLINMKFKKPRLLHQTIREYAIKCVKELE' A
#
# COMPACT_ATOMS: atom_id res chain seq x y z
N MET A 1 -32.36 -19.57 -16.30
CA MET A 1 -30.99 -19.96 -16.68
C MET A 1 -29.99 -18.93 -16.15
N ALA A 2 -29.24 -19.26 -15.09
CA ALA A 2 -28.32 -18.33 -14.43
C ALA A 2 -26.98 -18.25 -15.19
N LYS A 3 -26.67 -17.09 -15.78
CA LYS A 3 -25.35 -16.81 -16.37
C LYS A 3 -24.31 -16.65 -15.25
N LYS A 4 -23.52 -17.70 -14.98
CA LYS A 4 -22.31 -17.64 -14.15
C LYS A 4 -21.31 -16.67 -14.80
N LYS A 5 -21.18 -15.46 -14.24
CA LYS A 5 -20.10 -14.51 -14.58
C LYS A 5 -18.76 -15.15 -14.24
N LYS A 6 -17.92 -15.42 -15.25
CA LYS A 6 -16.52 -15.81 -15.07
C LYS A 6 -15.79 -14.71 -14.29
N LYS A 7 -15.39 -14.99 -13.04
CA LYS A 7 -14.44 -14.15 -12.29
C LYS A 7 -13.11 -14.15 -13.07
N LYS A 8 -12.76 -13.01 -13.66
CA LYS A 8 -11.38 -12.78 -14.14
C LYS A 8 -10.47 -12.89 -12.92
N LYS A 9 -9.56 -13.86 -12.90
CA LYS A 9 -8.40 -13.88 -11.99
C LYS A 9 -7.60 -12.63 -12.34
N SER A 10 -7.80 -11.55 -11.58
CA SER A 10 -6.92 -10.39 -11.64
C SER A 10 -5.55 -10.87 -11.21
N ARG A 11 -4.57 -10.86 -12.12
CA ARG A 11 -3.16 -10.92 -11.71
C ARG A 11 -2.97 -9.74 -10.77
N GLU A 12 -2.63 -10.02 -9.52
CA GLU A 12 -2.35 -8.96 -8.57
C GLU A 12 -1.17 -8.18 -9.13
N PRO A 13 -1.27 -6.85 -9.26
CA PRO A 13 -0.18 -6.04 -9.79
C PRO A 13 1.02 -6.19 -8.87
N GLU A 14 2.15 -6.63 -9.39
CA GLU A 14 3.39 -6.75 -8.65
C GLU A 14 3.91 -5.34 -8.31
N ILE A 15 4.14 -5.05 -7.01
CA ILE A 15 4.72 -3.76 -6.61
C ILE A 15 6.22 -3.79 -6.91
N ASP A 16 6.66 -2.92 -7.82
CA ASP A 16 8.08 -2.65 -8.01
C ASP A 16 8.60 -1.78 -6.85
N ILE A 17 9.11 -2.44 -5.81
CA ILE A 17 9.67 -1.81 -4.61
C ILE A 17 10.84 -0.87 -4.97
N LYS A 18 11.67 -1.24 -5.96
CA LYS A 18 12.83 -0.41 -6.35
C LYS A 18 12.35 0.92 -6.91
N GLN A 19 11.36 0.89 -7.79
CA GLN A 19 10.81 2.12 -8.36
C GLN A 19 10.10 2.99 -7.31
N LYS A 20 9.46 2.38 -6.30
CA LYS A 20 8.88 3.15 -5.18
C LYS A 20 9.94 3.91 -4.39
N PHE A 21 11.08 3.29 -4.10
CA PHE A 21 12.19 3.97 -3.40
C PHE A 21 12.83 5.07 -4.26
N GLU A 22 12.95 4.86 -5.56
CA GLU A 22 13.46 5.91 -6.47
C GLU A 22 12.54 7.14 -6.46
N ASN A 23 11.22 6.94 -6.44
CA ASN A 23 10.27 8.06 -6.33
C ASN A 23 10.42 8.81 -4.99
N VAL A 24 10.64 8.09 -3.88
CA VAL A 24 10.93 8.73 -2.58
C VAL A 24 12.20 9.58 -2.66
N LYS A 25 13.26 9.04 -3.27
CA LYS A 25 14.52 9.75 -3.47
C LYS A 25 14.32 11.04 -4.27
N VAL A 26 13.62 10.97 -5.40
CA VAL A 26 13.28 12.16 -6.21
C VAL A 26 12.51 13.20 -5.40
N LEU A 27 11.54 12.79 -4.57
CA LEU A 27 10.79 13.72 -3.72
C LEU A 27 11.67 14.38 -2.65
N VAL A 28 12.65 13.68 -2.11
CA VAL A 28 13.62 14.24 -1.16
C VAL A 28 14.58 15.19 -1.86
N ASP A 29 15.15 14.77 -2.99
CA ASP A 29 16.13 15.54 -3.78
C ASP A 29 15.51 16.83 -4.37
N THR A 30 14.19 16.85 -4.57
CA THR A 30 13.43 18.03 -5.06
C THR A 30 12.82 18.86 -3.94
N GLU A 31 13.31 18.73 -2.70
CA GLU A 31 12.87 19.51 -1.53
C GLU A 31 11.38 19.36 -1.18
N ARG A 32 10.79 18.19 -1.44
CA ARG A 32 9.39 17.85 -1.14
C ARG A 32 9.27 16.78 -0.03
N PRO A 33 9.84 17.00 1.18
CA PRO A 33 9.93 15.97 2.21
C PRO A 33 8.57 15.55 2.77
N LYS A 34 7.59 16.46 2.84
CA LYS A 34 6.23 16.14 3.30
C LYS A 34 5.55 15.14 2.36
N GLU A 35 5.79 15.27 1.06
CA GLU A 35 5.26 14.37 0.05
C GLU A 35 5.98 13.03 0.07
N ALA A 36 7.30 13.03 0.27
CA ALA A 36 8.07 11.80 0.45
C ALA A 36 7.52 10.96 1.62
N ILE A 37 7.26 11.59 2.77
CA ILE A 37 6.68 10.91 3.94
C ILE A 37 5.29 10.36 3.64
N ALA A 38 4.41 11.15 3.02
CA ALA A 38 3.08 10.69 2.62
C ALA A 38 3.14 9.51 1.64
N TYR A 39 4.08 9.55 0.69
CA TYR A 39 4.28 8.48 -0.28
C TYR A 39 4.76 7.18 0.37
N ILE A 40 5.67 7.25 1.33
CA ILE A 40 6.11 6.07 2.10
C ILE A 40 4.91 5.39 2.78
N TYR A 41 4.00 6.16 3.36
CA TYR A 41 2.80 5.61 3.99
C TYR A 41 1.84 4.96 2.98
N LEU A 42 1.69 5.53 1.78
CA LEU A 42 0.91 4.90 0.70
C LEU A 42 1.53 3.57 0.27
N VAL A 43 2.85 3.53 0.09
CA VAL A 43 3.56 2.31 -0.27
C VAL A 43 3.41 1.25 0.82
N TYR A 44 3.47 1.64 2.09
CA TYR A 44 3.25 0.72 3.20
C TYR A 44 1.84 0.12 3.18
N ASP A 45 0.79 0.94 3.02
CA ASP A 45 -0.60 0.48 2.95
C ASP A 45 -0.80 -0.48 1.76
N ASP A 46 -0.26 -0.14 0.59
CA ASP A 46 -0.29 -1.00 -0.60
C ASP A 46 0.39 -2.36 -0.35
N LEU A 47 1.57 -2.37 0.27
CA LEU A 47 2.32 -3.60 0.59
C LEU A 47 1.57 -4.50 1.57
N ILE A 48 1.01 -3.91 2.64
CA ILE A 48 0.24 -4.68 3.63
C ILE A 48 -1.03 -5.25 3.01
N ASN A 49 -1.76 -4.43 2.24
CA ASN A 49 -2.96 -4.89 1.56
C ASN A 49 -2.65 -6.01 0.55
N MET A 50 -1.52 -5.92 -0.16
CA MET A 50 -1.12 -6.99 -1.08
C MET A 50 -0.74 -8.28 -0.36
N LYS A 51 0.13 -8.22 0.66
CA LYS A 51 0.65 -9.40 1.34
C LYS A 51 -0.40 -10.06 2.25
N PHE A 52 -1.21 -9.26 2.94
CA PHE A 52 -2.07 -9.74 4.02
C PHE A 52 -3.57 -9.51 3.77
N LYS A 53 -3.95 -8.83 2.68
CA LYS A 53 -5.36 -8.52 2.34
C LYS A 53 -6.11 -7.78 3.45
N LYS A 54 -5.40 -7.00 4.26
CA LYS A 54 -5.94 -6.18 5.35
C LYS A 54 -5.81 -4.70 5.00
N PRO A 55 -6.72 -4.09 4.23
CA PRO A 55 -6.65 -2.67 3.90
C PRO A 55 -6.90 -1.80 5.14
N ARG A 56 -6.36 -0.56 5.14
CA ARG A 56 -6.69 0.43 6.17
C ARG A 56 -8.17 0.79 6.14
N LEU A 57 -8.78 0.90 7.33
CA LEU A 57 -10.17 1.35 7.48
C LEU A 57 -10.27 2.88 7.35
N LEU A 58 -11.38 3.37 6.79
CA LEU A 58 -11.61 4.81 6.56
C LEU A 58 -11.51 5.67 7.83
N HIS A 59 -11.97 5.14 8.96
CA HIS A 59 -11.94 5.82 10.26
C HIS A 59 -10.60 5.69 11.00
N GLN A 60 -9.66 4.90 10.46
CA GLN A 60 -8.40 4.61 11.12
C GLN A 60 -7.31 5.55 10.61
N THR A 61 -6.57 6.18 11.53
CA THR A 61 -5.39 6.93 11.17
C THR A 61 -4.30 6.00 10.64
N ILE A 62 -3.39 6.52 9.81
CA ILE A 62 -2.26 5.74 9.28
C ILE A 62 -1.40 5.18 10.42
N ARG A 63 -1.23 5.94 11.51
CA ARG A 63 -0.47 5.52 12.69
C ARG A 63 -1.10 4.31 13.36
N GLU A 64 -2.40 4.37 13.65
CA GLU A 64 -3.14 3.25 14.26
C GLU A 64 -3.11 2.01 13.35
N TYR A 65 -3.22 2.22 12.04
CA TYR A 65 -3.14 1.14 11.07
C TYR A 65 -1.77 0.47 11.08
N ALA A 66 -0.69 1.24 11.05
CA ALA A 66 0.67 0.70 11.13
C ALA A 66 0.91 -0.06 12.44
N ILE A 67 0.49 0.49 13.60
CA ILE A 67 0.60 -0.20 14.89
C ILE A 67 -0.15 -1.53 14.89
N LYS A 68 -1.39 -1.53 14.36
CA LYS A 68 -2.20 -2.74 14.25
C LYS A 68 -1.53 -3.79 13.37
N CYS A 69 -1.02 -3.37 12.20
CA CYS A 69 -0.34 -4.26 11.27
C CYS A 69 0.89 -4.91 11.90
N VAL A 70 1.75 -4.14 12.59
CA VAL A 70 2.94 -4.69 13.28
C VAL A 70 2.58 -5.66 14.40
N LYS A 71 1.46 -5.44 15.10
CA LYS A 71 1.02 -6.32 16.20
C LYS A 71 0.32 -7.59 15.73
N GLU A 72 -0.40 -7.54 14.62
CA GLU A 72 -1.30 -8.61 14.17
C GLU A 72 -0.79 -9.39 12.96
N LEU A 73 0.27 -8.94 12.29
CA LEU A 73 0.81 -9.54 11.08
C LEU A 73 2.28 -9.94 11.35
N GLU A 74 2.48 -11.23 11.68
CA GLU A 74 3.78 -11.91 11.67
C GLU A 74 4.04 -12.54 10.29
#